data_AF-A0A8T4MQ92-F1
#
_entry.id   AF-A0A8T4MQ92-F1
#
_cell.length_a   1.000
_cell.length_b   1.000
_cell.length_c   1.000
_cell.angle_alpha   90.00
_cell.angle_beta   90.00
_cell.angle_gamma   90.00
#
_symmetry.space_group_name_H-M   'P 1'
#
loop_
_entity.id
_entity.type
_entity.pdbx_description
1 polymer ?
#
loop_
_entity_poly.entity_id
_entity_poly.type
_entity_poly.pdbx_seq_one_letter_code
_entity_poly.pdbx_strand_id
1 'polypeptide(L)'
;MKKEMKKIFTVVWVLAVLLIIAVSYIGYSTYLNFKAQRDQNLFIQGAQEGFTTAVGQIFQVAGTCQQVPLTFENATLNLIAVECLQQPGQPSGQ
;
A
#
# COMPACT_ATOMS: atom_id res chain seq x y z
N MET A 1 -9.27 -29.82 -56.63
CA MET A 1 -10.05 -29.20 -55.52
C MET A 1 -9.58 -29.58 -54.11
N LYS A 2 -9.18 -30.82 -53.79
CA LYS A 2 -8.73 -31.21 -52.43
C LYS A 2 -7.53 -30.42 -51.85
N LYS A 3 -6.67 -29.84 -52.70
CA LYS A 3 -5.45 -29.13 -52.27
C LYS A 3 -5.75 -27.73 -51.71
N GLU A 4 -6.79 -27.05 -52.21
CA GLU A 4 -7.16 -25.70 -51.79
C GLU A 4 -7.92 -25.71 -50.45
N MET A 5 -8.81 -26.68 -50.22
CA MET A 5 -9.51 -26.83 -48.93
C MET A 5 -8.56 -27.13 -47.76
N LYS A 6 -7.48 -27.91 -47.99
CA LYS A 6 -6.48 -28.16 -46.94
C LYS A 6 -5.76 -26.89 -46.50
N LYS A 7 -5.45 -25.98 -47.42
CA LYS A 7 -4.80 -24.70 -47.10
C LYS A 7 -5.70 -23.81 -46.25
N ILE A 8 -6.98 -23.70 -46.61
CA ILE A 8 -7.95 -22.92 -45.83
C ILE A 8 -8.08 -23.50 -44.43
N PHE A 9 -8.19 -24.83 -44.31
CA PHE A 9 -8.28 -25.48 -43.01
C PHE A 9 -7.02 -25.23 -42.16
N THR A 10 -5.83 -25.32 -42.74
CA THR A 10 -4.57 -25.01 -42.05
C THR A 10 -4.51 -23.55 -41.59
N VAL A 11 -4.92 -22.60 -42.43
CA VAL A 11 -4.92 -21.16 -42.08
C VAL A 11 -5.90 -20.90 -40.93
N VAL A 12 -7.12 -21.44 -41.00
CA VAL A 12 -8.13 -21.30 -39.92
C VAL A 12 -7.61 -21.90 -38.61
N TRP A 13 -6.93 -23.05 -38.68
CA TRP A 13 -6.37 -23.69 -37.50
C TRP A 13 -5.23 -22.89 -36.86
N VAL A 14 -4.31 -22.36 -37.68
CA VAL A 14 -3.24 -21.45 -37.20
C VAL A 14 -3.84 -20.20 -36.57
N LEU A 15 -4.86 -19.61 -37.20
CA LEU A 15 -5.52 -18.42 -36.68
C LEU A 15 -6.18 -18.68 -35.33
N ALA A 16 -6.82 -19.84 -35.15
CA ALA A 16 -7.44 -20.25 -33.89
C ALA A 16 -6.41 -20.41 -32.77
N VAL A 17 -5.27 -21.06 -33.05
CA VAL A 17 -4.19 -21.21 -32.07
C VAL A 17 -3.62 -19.85 -31.65
N LEU A 18 -3.41 -18.95 -32.62
CA LEU A 18 -2.88 -17.62 -32.35
C LEU A 18 -3.83 -16.81 -31.46
N LEU A 19 -5.14 -16.96 -31.67
CA LEU A 19 -6.17 -16.36 -30.81
C LEU A 19 -6.13 -16.89 -29.38
N ILE A 20 -5.98 -18.21 -29.19
CA ILE A 20 -5.90 -18.80 -27.85
C ILE A 20 -4.68 -18.26 -27.10
N ILE A 21 -3.51 -18.21 -27.75
CA ILE A 21 -2.28 -17.68 -27.15
C ILE A 21 -2.48 -16.22 -26.71
N ALA A 22 -3.09 -15.39 -27.56
CA ALA A 22 -3.35 -13.99 -27.23
C ALA A 22 -4.27 -13.84 -26.01
N VAL A 23 -5.37 -14.60 -25.95
CA VAL A 23 -6.30 -14.58 -24.82
C VAL A 23 -5.61 -15.04 -23.53
N SER A 24 -4.82 -16.12 -23.59
CA SER A 24 -4.08 -16.61 -22.42
C SER A 24 -3.08 -15.58 -21.89
N TYR A 25 -2.36 -14.89 -22.78
CA TYR A 25 -1.40 -13.86 -22.40
C TYR A 25 -2.07 -12.64 -21.73
N ILE A 26 -3.17 -12.15 -22.31
CA ILE A 26 -3.92 -11.01 -21.76
C ILE A 26 -4.51 -11.38 -20.38
N GLY A 27 -5.10 -12.58 -20.26
CA GLY A 27 -5.64 -13.05 -18.99
C GLY A 27 -4.57 -13.16 -17.90
N TYR A 28 -3.42 -13.72 -18.21
CA TYR A 28 -2.32 -13.90 -17.25
C TYR A 28 -1.73 -12.55 -16.79
N SER A 29 -1.47 -11.64 -17.73
CA SER A 29 -0.95 -10.31 -17.40
C SER A 29 -1.93 -9.49 -16.56
N THR A 30 -3.23 -9.56 -16.84
CA THR A 30 -4.27 -8.87 -16.05
C THR A 30 -4.35 -9.42 -14.64
N TYR A 31 -4.28 -10.75 -14.47
CA TYR A 31 -4.29 -11.39 -13.15
C TYR A 31 -3.09 -10.98 -12.30
N LEU A 32 -1.88 -10.98 -12.87
CA LEU A 32 -0.67 -10.55 -12.17
C LEU A 32 -0.74 -9.09 -11.74
N ASN A 33 -1.19 -8.20 -12.62
CA ASN A 33 -1.34 -6.78 -12.29
C ASN A 33 -2.37 -6.55 -11.18
N PHE A 34 -3.49 -7.28 -11.21
CA PHE A 34 -4.51 -7.19 -10.16
C PHE A 34 -3.98 -7.69 -8.81
N LYS A 35 -3.24 -8.80 -8.80
CA LYS A 35 -2.63 -9.33 -7.58
C LYS A 35 -1.59 -8.37 -7.01
N ALA A 36 -0.70 -7.84 -7.85
CA ALA A 36 0.34 -6.90 -7.43
C ALA A 36 -0.26 -5.62 -6.82
N GLN A 37 -1.31 -5.05 -7.43
CA GLN A 37 -2.00 -3.90 -6.88
C GLN A 37 -2.67 -4.20 -5.53
N ARG A 38 -3.29 -5.38 -5.39
CA ARG A 38 -3.95 -5.78 -4.15
C ARG A 38 -2.94 -5.94 -3.01
N ASP A 39 -1.81 -6.59 -3.26
CA ASP A 39 -0.77 -6.80 -2.24
C ASP A 39 -0.15 -5.46 -1.81
N GLN A 40 0.08 -4.54 -2.74
CA GLN A 40 0.53 -3.17 -2.41
C GLN A 40 -0.51 -2.41 -1.57
N ASN A 41 -1.79 -2.45 -1.95
CA ASN A 41 -2.84 -1.77 -1.20
C ASN A 41 -2.99 -2.32 0.22
N LEU A 42 -2.89 -3.63 0.41
CA LEU A 42 -2.94 -4.26 1.74
C LEU A 42 -1.75 -3.82 2.61
N PHE A 43 -0.56 -3.75 2.03
CA PHE A 43 0.62 -3.25 2.74
C PHE A 43 0.46 -1.78 3.14
N ILE A 44 -0.02 -0.93 2.22
CA ILE A 44 -0.27 0.49 2.49
C ILE A 44 -1.34 0.65 3.57
N GLN A 45 -2.44 -0.12 3.50
CA GLN A 45 -3.50 -0.09 4.52
C GLN A 45 -2.96 -0.49 5.90
N GLY A 46 -2.24 -1.60 6.01
CA GLY A 46 -1.67 -2.04 7.28
C GLY A 46 -0.65 -1.04 7.85
N ALA A 47 0.17 -0.44 6.99
CA ALA A 47 1.10 0.61 7.40
C ALA A 47 0.37 1.87 7.92
N GLN A 48 -0.70 2.29 7.22
CA GLN A 48 -1.48 3.46 7.61
C GLN A 48 -2.29 3.22 8.89
N GLU A 49 -2.83 2.03 9.10
CA GLU A 49 -3.52 1.64 10.33
C GLU A 49 -2.56 1.59 11.53
N GLY A 50 -1.37 1.00 11.36
CA GLY A 50 -0.33 0.97 12.39
C GLY A 50 0.13 2.38 12.77
N PHE A 51 0.36 3.23 11.77
CA PHE A 51 0.71 4.63 11.98
C PHE A 51 -0.39 5.40 12.71
N THR A 52 -1.65 5.26 12.28
CA THR A 52 -2.79 5.94 12.90
C THR A 52 -2.96 5.51 14.36
N THR A 53 -2.75 4.23 14.66
CA THR A 53 -2.85 3.69 16.02
C THR A 53 -1.74 4.24 16.92
N ALA A 54 -0.48 4.21 16.46
CA ALA A 54 0.65 4.71 17.22
C ALA A 54 0.56 6.22 17.45
N VAL A 55 0.24 6.99 16.41
CA VAL A 55 0.06 8.44 16.51
C VAL A 55 -1.14 8.77 17.39
N GLY A 56 -2.25 8.03 17.29
CA GLY A 56 -3.42 8.22 18.14
C GLY A 56 -3.11 8.05 19.63
N GLN A 57 -2.30 7.05 20.00
CA GLN A 57 -1.85 6.86 21.38
C GLN A 57 -0.98 8.01 21.86
N ILE A 58 -0.02 8.46 21.04
CA ILE A 58 0.83 9.62 21.35
C ILE A 58 -0.04 10.87 21.54
N PHE A 59 -1.06 11.06 20.70
CA PHE A 59 -1.96 12.21 20.76
C PHE A 59 -2.80 12.22 22.05
N GLN A 60 -3.31 11.05 22.47
CA GLN A 60 -4.05 10.93 23.73
C GLN A 60 -3.20 11.27 24.95
N VAL A 61 -1.94 10.82 24.99
CA VAL A 61 -1.04 11.11 26.11
C VAL A 61 -0.56 12.57 26.06
N ALA A 62 -0.23 13.09 24.88
CA ALA A 62 0.17 14.48 24.70
C ALA A 62 -0.94 15.47 25.10
N GLY A 63 -2.21 15.11 24.90
CA GLY A 63 -3.37 15.90 25.34
C GLY A 63 -3.54 15.98 26.87
N THR A 64 -2.82 15.16 27.64
CA THR A 64 -2.75 15.28 29.11
C THR A 64 -1.68 16.28 29.58
N CYS A 65 -1.06 17.02 28.64
CA CYS A 65 0.06 17.93 28.89
C CYS A 65 1.28 17.29 29.56
N GLN A 66 1.40 15.97 29.47
CA GLN A 66 2.60 15.23 29.88
C GLN A 66 3.55 15.09 28.71
N GLN A 67 4.86 15.19 28.98
CA GLN A 67 5.87 14.99 27.96
C GLN A 67 5.87 13.52 27.53
N VAL A 68 5.73 13.27 26.23
CA VAL A 68 5.81 11.93 25.64
C VAL A 68 7.21 11.76 25.03
N PRO A 69 8.13 11.02 25.67
CA PRO A 69 9.44 10.75 25.11
C PRO A 69 9.32 9.76 23.95
N LEU A 70 9.67 10.21 22.73
CA LEU A 70 9.84 9.34 21.58
C LEU A 70 11.32 9.03 21.39
N THR A 71 11.67 7.75 21.42
CA THR A 71 13.02 7.30 21.13
C THR A 71 13.06 6.68 19.73
N PHE A 72 13.90 7.22 18.86
CA PHE A 72 14.16 6.66 17.53
C PHE A 72 15.67 6.53 17.31
N GLU A 73 16.12 5.29 17.03
CA GLU A 73 17.51 4.86 16.84
C GLU A 73 18.47 5.15 18.02
N ASN A 74 18.80 6.42 18.27
CA ASN A 74 19.66 6.88 19.39
C ASN A 74 19.32 8.30 19.87
N ALA A 75 18.24 8.90 19.37
CA ALA A 75 17.76 10.20 19.79
C ALA A 75 16.44 10.04 20.55
N THR A 76 16.33 10.69 21.71
CA THR A 76 15.08 10.80 22.45
C THR A 76 14.57 12.23 22.35
N LEU A 77 13.33 12.39 21.88
CA LEU A 77 12.69 13.67 21.62
C LEU A 77 11.41 13.74 22.45
N ASN A 78 11.29 14.75 23.30
CA ASN A 78 10.11 14.92 24.15
C ASN A 78 9.05 15.73 23.41
N LEU A 79 7.91 15.11 23.15
CA LEU A 79 6.76 15.76 22.56
C LEU A 79 5.84 16.31 23.65
N ILE A 80 5.29 17.50 23.42
CA ILE A 80 4.21 18.08 24.22
C ILE A 80 3.22 18.75 23.26
N ALA A 81 1.92 18.68 23.56
CA ALA A 81 0.92 19.33 22.73
C ALA A 81 1.11 20.86 22.75
N VAL A 82 0.99 21.49 21.58
CA VAL A 82 1.24 22.94 21.42
C VAL A 82 0.26 23.77 22.25
N GLU A 83 -0.95 23.27 22.47
CA GLU A 83 -1.94 23.87 23.36
C GLU A 83 -1.47 23.96 24.83
N CYS A 84 -0.63 23.03 25.27
CA CYS A 84 -0.01 23.06 26.60
C CYS A 84 1.16 24.07 26.69
N LEU A 85 1.71 24.52 25.56
CA LEU A 85 2.76 25.55 25.51
C LEU A 85 2.20 26.97 25.55
N GLN A 86 0.90 27.16 25.33
CA GLN A 86 0.26 28.48 25.24
C GLN A 86 -0.17 29.07 26.59
N GLN A 87 0.14 28.43 27.73
CA GLN A 87 0.00 29.09 29.02
C GLN A 87 1.23 29.96 29.32
N PRO A 88 1.08 31.31 29.39
CA PRO A 88 2.16 32.17 29.88
C PRO A 88 2.32 31.93 31.38
N GLY A 89 3.21 31.01 31.74
CA GLY A 89 3.65 30.77 33.11
C GLY A 89 3.14 29.45 33.69
N GLN A 90 3.93 28.39 33.52
CA GLN A 90 4.05 27.41 34.60
C GLN A 90 5.47 26.80 34.58
N PRO A 91 6.33 27.17 35.54
CA PRO A 91 7.63 26.54 35.72
C PRO A 91 7.42 25.17 36.35
N SER A 92 7.83 24.10 35.69
CA SER A 92 7.93 22.76 36.27
C SER A 92 9.34 22.23 36.06
N GLY A 93 10.23 22.65 36.95
CA GLY A 93 11.60 22.15 36.99
C GLY A 93 12.49 22.94 37.93
N GLN A 94 12.40 22.61 39.22
CA GLN A 94 13.19 23.04 40.40
C GLN A 94 12.59 24.17 41.24
#